data_AF-A0A1V5LQ85-F1
#
_entry.id   AF-A0A1V5LQ85-F1
#
_cell.length_a   1.000
_cell.length_b   1.000
_cell.length_c   1.000
_cell.angle_alpha   90.00
_cell.angle_beta   90.00
_cell.angle_gamma   90.00
#
_symmetry.space_group_name_H-M   'P 1'
#
loop_
_entity.id
_entity.type
_entity.pdbx_description
1 polymer ?
#
loop_
_entity_poly.entity_id
_entity_poly.type
_entity_poly.pdbx_seq_one_letter_code
_entity_poly.pdbx_strand_id
1 'polypeptide(L)'
;MPKGNKVSSETKQTIDAFVRDVTMHLLDSSYINCEKNVMELRKELAPNVFAAMARSKMVPGTNSELIGLIRDMSERKQVCAVRVDKVATGDPDNRGMIPVEVQGVFALHSSQDTGESNFRFRYLIGQHAETKAFLIADFQDLSPPPQ
;
A
#
# COMPACT_ATOMS: atom_id res chain seq x y z
N MET A 1 -17.63 -24.60 18.97
CA MET A 1 -17.37 -23.68 17.84
C MET A 1 -16.61 -22.47 18.38
N PRO A 2 -15.43 -22.10 17.87
CA PRO A 2 -14.77 -20.89 18.31
C PRO A 2 -15.61 -19.69 17.86
N LYS A 3 -15.89 -18.77 18.79
CA LYS A 3 -16.56 -17.50 18.49
C LYS A 3 -15.63 -16.72 17.55
N GLY A 4 -16.03 -16.54 16.30
CA GLY A 4 -15.31 -15.65 15.38
C GLY A 4 -15.23 -14.26 16.02
N ASN A 5 -14.02 -13.78 16.25
CA ASN A 5 -13.77 -12.42 16.74
C ASN A 5 -14.19 -11.44 15.65
N LYS A 6 -15.48 -11.14 15.56
CA LYS A 6 -15.99 -10.11 14.65
C LYS A 6 -15.37 -8.78 15.05
N VAL A 7 -14.78 -8.10 14.06
CA VAL A 7 -14.24 -6.74 14.22
C VAL A 7 -15.39 -5.81 14.60
N SER A 8 -15.19 -4.94 15.60
CA SER A 8 -16.20 -3.94 15.98
C SER A 8 -16.38 -2.91 14.86
N SER A 9 -17.52 -2.22 14.83
CA SER A 9 -17.79 -1.20 13.81
C SER A 9 -16.78 -0.04 13.84
N GLU A 10 -16.34 0.38 15.03
CA GLU A 10 -15.35 1.45 15.21
C GLU A 10 -13.98 1.01 14.69
N THR A 11 -13.53 -0.19 15.07
CA THR A 11 -12.27 -0.76 14.58
C THR A 11 -12.30 -0.93 13.06
N LYS A 12 -13.44 -1.31 12.49
CA LYS A 12 -13.62 -1.41 11.04
C LYS A 12 -13.43 -0.07 10.34
N GLN A 13 -13.99 1.02 10.86
CA GLN A 13 -13.81 2.35 10.29
C GLN A 13 -12.34 2.79 10.33
N THR A 14 -11.63 2.53 11.43
CA THR A 14 -10.20 2.83 11.54
C THR A 14 -9.37 2.02 10.55
N ILE A 15 -9.71 0.74 10.36
CA ILE A 15 -9.06 -0.12 9.36
C ILE A 15 -9.31 0.39 7.95
N ASP A 16 -10.56 0.74 7.61
CA ASP A 16 -10.90 1.22 6.28
C ASP A 16 -10.14 2.53 5.94
N ALA A 17 -9.98 3.42 6.92
CA ALA A 17 -9.14 4.62 6.78
C ALA A 17 -7.66 4.26 6.55
N PHE A 18 -7.09 3.41 7.42
CA PHE A 18 -5.70 2.94 7.30
C PHE A 18 -5.43 2.26 5.95
N VAL A 19 -6.34 1.42 5.49
CA VAL A 19 -6.24 0.73 4.20
C VAL A 19 -6.22 1.71 3.04
N ARG A 20 -7.08 2.73 3.08
CA ARG A 20 -7.10 3.77 2.05
C ARG A 20 -5.78 4.54 2.03
N ASP A 21 -5.29 4.96 3.20
CA ASP A 21 -4.05 5.72 3.32
C ASP A 21 -2.86 4.92 2.80
N VAL A 22 -2.68 3.68 3.27
CA VAL A 22 -1.60 2.78 2.81
C VAL A 22 -1.70 2.52 1.32
N THR A 23 -2.90 2.27 0.79
CA THR A 23 -3.08 2.01 -0.65
C THR A 23 -2.73 3.25 -1.48
N MET A 24 -3.09 4.43 -1.01
CA MET A 24 -2.67 5.69 -1.63
C MET A 24 -1.16 5.84 -1.57
N HIS A 25 -0.51 5.59 -0.42
CA HIS A 25 0.94 5.72 -0.32
C HIS A 25 1.70 4.68 -1.19
N LEU A 26 1.14 3.49 -1.38
CA LEU A 26 1.68 2.45 -2.27
C LEU A 26 1.60 2.83 -3.75
N LEU A 27 0.50 3.44 -4.17
CA LEU A 27 0.17 3.62 -5.60
C LEU A 27 0.36 5.04 -6.11
N ASP A 28 0.25 6.06 -5.26
CA ASP A 28 0.47 7.44 -5.66
C ASP A 28 1.96 7.71 -5.82
N SER A 29 2.45 7.28 -6.98
CA SER A 29 3.76 7.56 -7.52
C SER A 29 3.72 8.82 -8.38
N SER A 30 3.16 9.91 -7.84
CA SER A 30 3.33 11.26 -8.42
C SER A 30 4.62 11.89 -7.90
N TYR A 31 5.37 12.60 -8.74
CA TYR A 31 6.65 13.23 -8.32
C TYR A 31 6.46 14.20 -7.13
N ILE A 32 5.27 14.79 -7.01
CA ILE A 32 4.91 15.74 -5.96
C ILE A 32 4.78 15.05 -4.59
N ASN A 33 4.22 13.84 -4.56
CA ASN A 33 3.85 13.15 -3.32
C ASN A 33 4.81 12.00 -2.97
N CYS A 34 5.67 11.57 -3.90
CA CYS A 34 6.51 10.38 -3.78
C CYS A 34 7.33 10.36 -2.48
N GLU A 35 8.00 11.46 -2.13
CA GLU A 35 8.80 11.53 -0.89
C GLU A 35 7.94 11.27 0.35
N LYS A 36 6.84 12.01 0.48
CA LYS A 36 5.92 11.89 1.62
C LYS A 36 5.36 10.47 1.70
N ASN A 37 4.86 9.94 0.59
CA ASN A 37 4.23 8.63 0.53
C ASN A 37 5.21 7.51 0.94
N VAL A 38 6.44 7.54 0.42
CA VAL A 38 7.47 6.54 0.81
C VAL A 38 7.86 6.67 2.28
N MET A 39 7.89 7.89 2.83
CA MET A 39 8.20 8.11 4.24
C MET A 39 7.08 7.64 5.18
N GLU A 40 5.80 7.76 4.79
CA GLU A 40 4.68 7.19 5.54
C GLU A 40 4.65 5.65 5.43
N LEU A 41 4.91 5.09 4.23
CA LEU A 41 5.00 3.63 4.05
C LEU A 41 6.03 2.98 4.97
N ARG A 42 7.16 3.64 5.22
CA ARG A 42 8.18 3.12 6.16
C ARG A 42 7.66 2.96 7.59
N LYS A 43 6.61 3.70 7.97
CA LYS A 43 5.95 3.60 9.29
C LYS A 43 4.79 2.60 9.25
N GLU A 44 4.13 2.47 8.11
CA GLU A 44 2.94 1.65 7.92
C GLU A 44 3.26 0.19 7.57
N LEU A 45 4.46 -0.10 7.07
CA LEU A 45 4.90 -1.45 6.71
C LEU A 45 5.73 -2.06 7.85
N ALA A 46 5.51 -3.34 8.14
CA ALA A 46 6.43 -4.08 8.99
C ALA A 46 7.84 -4.09 8.36
N PRO A 47 8.93 -4.06 9.16
CA PRO A 47 10.29 -3.96 8.62
C PRO A 47 10.64 -5.07 7.60
N ASN A 48 10.15 -6.28 7.83
CA ASN A 48 10.34 -7.41 6.91
C ASN A 48 9.58 -7.23 5.58
N VAL A 49 8.39 -6.64 5.62
CA VAL A 49 7.59 -6.33 4.42
C VAL A 49 8.25 -5.24 3.61
N PHE A 50 8.65 -4.13 4.25
CA PHE A 50 9.39 -3.06 3.59
C PHE A 50 10.67 -3.59 2.92
N ALA A 51 11.46 -4.40 3.64
CA ALA A 51 12.67 -4.98 3.08
C ALA A 51 12.40 -5.92 1.89
N ALA A 52 11.30 -6.67 1.90
CA ALA A 52 10.90 -7.51 0.77
C ALA A 52 10.50 -6.67 -0.45
N MET A 53 9.67 -5.65 -0.25
CA MET A 53 9.23 -4.73 -1.31
C MET A 53 10.39 -3.92 -1.89
N ALA A 54 11.37 -3.52 -1.07
CA ALA A 54 12.57 -2.85 -1.53
C ALA A 54 13.44 -3.77 -2.40
N ARG A 55 13.58 -5.05 -2.02
CA ARG A 55 14.31 -6.06 -2.82
C ARG A 55 13.61 -6.32 -4.16
N SER A 56 12.28 -6.30 -4.20
CA SER A 56 11.50 -6.45 -5.45
C SER A 56 11.35 -5.15 -6.24
N LYS A 57 12.02 -4.07 -5.81
CA LYS A 57 11.97 -2.74 -6.45
C LYS A 57 10.57 -2.13 -6.55
N MET A 58 9.66 -2.55 -5.67
CA MET A 58 8.33 -1.94 -5.55
C MET A 58 8.37 -0.62 -4.76
N VAL A 59 9.33 -0.48 -3.84
CA VAL A 59 9.59 0.77 -3.12
C VAL A 59 11.10 1.07 -3.07
N PRO A 60 11.52 2.35 -2.95
CA PRO A 60 12.92 2.70 -2.73
C PRO A 60 13.42 2.20 -1.36
N GLY A 61 14.48 1.40 -1.35
CA GLY A 61 15.05 0.83 -0.13
C GLY A 61 15.91 1.80 0.68
N THR A 62 16.44 2.84 0.03
CA THR A 62 17.30 3.85 0.65
C THR A 62 16.88 5.28 0.31
N ASN A 63 17.38 6.26 1.06
CA ASN A 63 17.13 7.68 0.76
C ASN A 63 17.77 8.11 -0.56
N SER A 64 18.92 7.55 -0.92
CA SER A 64 19.57 7.85 -2.20
C SER A 64 18.73 7.36 -3.38
N GLU A 65 18.21 6.13 -3.29
CA GLU A 65 17.28 5.59 -4.29
C GLU A 65 16.00 6.42 -4.38
N LEU A 66 15.47 6.90 -3.24
CA LEU A 66 14.29 7.76 -3.22
C LEU A 66 14.55 9.09 -3.93
N ILE A 67 15.66 9.77 -3.64
CA ILE A 67 16.04 11.04 -4.28
C ILE A 67 16.21 10.84 -5.79
N GLY A 68 16.87 9.75 -6.21
CA GLY A 68 17.02 9.40 -7.62
C GLY A 68 15.66 9.21 -8.30
N LEU A 69 14.77 8.44 -7.69
CA LEU A 69 13.42 8.22 -8.20
C LEU A 69 12.63 9.53 -8.33
N ILE A 70 12.65 10.39 -7.31
CA ILE A 70 11.95 11.68 -7.32
C ILE A 70 12.46 12.57 -8.45
N ARG A 71 13.79 12.63 -8.64
CA ARG A 71 14.39 13.41 -9.73
C ARG A 71 13.92 12.89 -11.09
N ASP A 72 14.01 11.59 -11.32
CA ASP A 72 13.62 10.97 -12.58
C ASP A 72 12.12 11.19 -12.87
N MET A 73 11.26 11.07 -11.85
CA MET A 73 9.82 11.33 -11.96
C MET A 73 9.51 12.81 -12.20
N SER A 74 10.26 13.72 -11.58
CA SER A 74 10.14 15.17 -11.75
C SER A 74 10.52 15.60 -13.17
N GLU A 75 11.63 15.08 -13.71
CA GLU A 75 12.07 15.31 -15.08
C GLU A 75 11.01 14.87 -16.11
N ARG A 76 10.33 13.75 -15.82
CA ARG A 76 9.23 13.22 -16.65
C ARG A 76 7.87 13.85 -16.34
N LYS A 77 7.77 14.74 -15.34
CA LYS A 77 6.50 15.30 -14.84
C LYS A 77 5.45 14.22 -14.56
N GLN A 78 5.87 13.12 -13.95
CA GLN A 78 5.02 11.95 -13.72
C GLN A 78 3.97 12.22 -12.64
N VAL A 79 2.70 12.08 -13.00
CA VAL A 79 1.54 12.17 -12.12
C VAL A 79 0.79 10.85 -12.16
N CYS A 80 0.34 10.39 -11.00
CA CYS A 80 -0.49 9.20 -10.84
C CYS A 80 -1.88 9.60 -10.32
N ALA A 81 -2.92 9.00 -10.86
CA ALA A 81 -4.27 9.06 -10.32
C ALA A 81 -4.70 7.65 -9.90
N VAL A 82 -5.09 7.51 -8.64
CA VAL A 82 -5.51 6.22 -8.07
C VAL A 82 -6.99 6.25 -7.79
N ARG A 83 -7.72 5.26 -8.30
CA ARG A 83 -9.12 5.02 -7.98
C ARG A 83 -9.26 3.65 -7.33
N VAL A 84 -9.66 3.65 -6.06
CA VAL A 84 -9.97 2.42 -5.33
C VAL A 84 -11.42 2.05 -5.63
N ASP A 85 -11.63 0.91 -6.27
CA ASP A 85 -12.97 0.45 -6.68
C ASP A 85 -13.62 -0.42 -5.61
N LYS A 86 -12.83 -1.22 -4.89
CA LYS A 86 -13.33 -2.10 -3.84
C LYS A 86 -12.27 -2.33 -2.76
N VAL A 87 -12.75 -2.30 -1.51
CA VAL A 87 -12.03 -2.74 -0.32
C VAL A 87 -12.87 -3.85 0.32
N ALA A 88 -12.26 -5.01 0.57
CA ALA A 88 -12.88 -6.14 1.22
C ALA A 88 -12.06 -6.55 2.46
N THR A 89 -12.62 -6.27 3.63
CA THR A 89 -12.04 -6.62 4.94
C THR A 89 -12.67 -7.92 5.44
N GLY A 90 -11.84 -8.91 5.77
CA GLY A 90 -12.26 -10.19 6.34
C GLY A 90 -12.18 -10.23 7.87
N ASP A 91 -12.56 -11.37 8.44
CA ASP A 91 -12.38 -11.62 9.87
C ASP A 91 -10.90 -11.91 10.20
N PRO A 92 -10.44 -11.58 11.43
CA PRO A 92 -9.06 -11.86 11.85
C PRO A 92 -8.72 -13.35 11.76
N ASP A 93 -7.50 -13.66 11.31
CA ASP A 93 -6.97 -15.02 11.29
C ASP A 93 -6.64 -15.53 12.70
N ASN A 94 -6.12 -16.77 12.80
CA ASN A 94 -5.72 -17.36 14.09
C ASN A 94 -4.60 -16.60 14.82
N ARG A 95 -3.92 -15.66 14.13
CA ARG A 95 -2.88 -14.80 14.68
C ARG A 95 -3.44 -13.41 15.04
N GLY A 96 -4.73 -13.18 14.85
CA GLY A 96 -5.40 -11.89 15.06
C GLY A 96 -5.15 -10.88 13.94
N MET A 97 -4.60 -11.31 12.80
CA MET A 97 -4.33 -10.42 11.68
C MET A 97 -5.52 -10.31 10.76
N ILE A 98 -5.81 -9.10 10.30
CA ILE A 98 -7.02 -8.78 9.56
C ILE A 98 -6.69 -8.80 8.07
N PRO A 99 -7.24 -9.74 7.28
CA PRO A 99 -7.01 -9.77 5.85
C PRO A 99 -7.82 -8.66 5.19
N VAL A 100 -7.16 -7.92 4.30
CA VAL A 100 -7.79 -6.92 3.46
C VAL A 100 -7.40 -7.17 2.02
N GLU A 101 -8.38 -7.13 1.13
CA GLU A 101 -8.16 -7.13 -0.30
C GLU A 101 -8.62 -5.79 -0.88
N VAL A 102 -7.75 -5.14 -1.65
CA VAL A 102 -8.03 -3.87 -2.31
C VAL A 102 -7.86 -4.06 -3.80
N GLN A 103 -8.78 -3.53 -4.59
CA GLN A 103 -8.68 -3.52 -6.04
C GLN A 103 -9.14 -2.18 -6.61
N GLY A 104 -8.61 -1.84 -7.77
CA GLY A 104 -8.98 -0.63 -8.47
C GLY A 104 -8.12 -0.41 -9.69
N VAL A 105 -8.00 0.86 -10.05
CA VAL A 105 -7.28 1.32 -11.22
C VAL A 105 -6.28 2.39 -10.81
N PHE A 106 -5.08 2.33 -11.36
CA PHE A 106 -4.16 3.46 -11.34
C PHE A 106 -3.87 3.90 -12.78
N ALA A 107 -3.84 5.21 -12.97
CA ALA A 107 -3.48 5.84 -14.24
C ALA A 107 -2.22 6.66 -14.05
N LEU A 108 -1.22 6.39 -14.88
CA LEU A 108 0.04 7.12 -14.90
C LEU A 108 0.05 8.04 -16.12
N HIS A 109 0.41 9.31 -15.89
CA HIS A 109 0.60 10.29 -16.93
C HIS A 109 1.98 10.94 -16.75
N SER A 110 2.78 10.96 -17.80
CA SER A 110 4.09 11.59 -17.83
C SER A 110 4.35 12.18 -19.22
N SER A 111 5.47 12.89 -19.37
CA SER A 111 5.91 13.42 -20.66
C SER A 111 6.31 12.34 -21.67
N GLN A 112 6.50 11.10 -21.22
CA GLN A 112 6.97 9.98 -22.05
C GLN A 112 5.89 8.92 -22.25
N ASP A 113 5.13 8.62 -21.20
CA ASP A 113 4.17 7.52 -21.17
C ASP A 113 2.85 7.97 -20.55
N THR A 114 1.75 7.41 -21.09
CA THR A 114 0.44 7.44 -20.44
C THR A 114 -0.12 6.02 -20.46
N GLY A 115 -0.61 5.55 -19.32
CA GLY A 115 -1.12 4.19 -19.19
C GLY A 115 -2.11 4.07 -18.05
N GLU A 116 -3.03 3.12 -18.19
CA GLU A 116 -3.99 2.74 -17.16
C GLU A 116 -3.82 1.25 -16.88
N SER A 117 -3.75 0.89 -15.60
CA SER A 117 -3.56 -0.48 -15.16
C SER A 117 -4.45 -0.79 -13.97
N ASN A 118 -5.05 -1.97 -14.01
CA ASN A 118 -5.77 -2.51 -12.86
C ASN A 118 -4.77 -3.00 -11.81
N PHE A 119 -5.07 -2.75 -10.54
CA PHE A 119 -4.33 -3.33 -9.43
C PHE A 119 -5.24 -4.17 -8.55
N ARG A 120 -4.65 -5.19 -7.93
CA ARG A 120 -5.29 -5.95 -6.86
C ARG A 120 -4.24 -6.35 -5.84
N PHE A 121 -4.44 -5.94 -4.60
CA PHE A 121 -3.53 -6.24 -3.50
C PHE A 121 -4.24 -6.98 -2.39
N ARG A 122 -3.48 -7.81 -1.69
CA ARG A 122 -3.89 -8.40 -0.41
C ARG A 122 -2.90 -8.01 0.67
N TYR A 123 -3.44 -7.49 1.77
CA TYR A 123 -2.70 -7.16 2.98
C TYR A 123 -3.14 -8.07 4.12
N LEU A 124 -2.21 -8.36 5.03
CA LEU A 124 -2.56 -8.74 6.39
C LEU A 124 -2.23 -7.57 7.31
N ILE A 125 -3.25 -7.02 7.97
CA ILE A 125 -3.10 -5.92 8.91
C ILE A 125 -2.85 -6.49 10.29
N GLY A 126 -1.72 -6.12 10.87
CA GLY A 126 -1.37 -6.39 12.26
C GLY A 126 -1.38 -5.10 13.08
N GLN A 127 -0.85 -5.20 14.30
CA GLN A 127 -0.60 -4.05 15.17
C GLN A 127 0.84 -4.08 15.66
N HIS A 128 1.45 -2.90 15.76
CA HIS A 128 2.75 -2.75 16.40
C HIS A 128 2.65 -3.20 17.86
N ALA A 129 3.64 -3.97 18.33
CA ALA A 129 3.62 -4.55 19.67
C ALA A 129 3.52 -3.46 20.77
N GLU A 130 4.28 -2.38 20.59
CA GLU A 130 4.41 -1.27 21.55
C GLU A 130 3.29 -0.22 21.40
N THR A 131 3.17 0.41 20.23
CA THR A 131 2.25 1.55 20.01
C THR A 131 0.81 1.15 19.73
N LYS A 132 0.55 -0.14 19.46
CA LYS A 132 -0.75 -0.66 18.97
C LYS A 132 -1.23 -0.03 17.66
N ALA A 133 -0.40 0.76 16.98
CA ALA A 133 -0.70 1.31 15.67
C ALA A 133 -0.85 0.18 14.64
N PHE A 134 -1.77 0.34 13.69
CA PHE A 134 -1.92 -0.60 12.59
C PHE A 134 -0.69 -0.57 11.68
N LEU A 135 -0.34 -1.75 11.15
CA LEU A 135 0.71 -1.90 10.16
C LEU A 135 0.38 -3.04 9.21
N ILE A 136 0.99 -3.03 8.03
CA ILE A 136 0.93 -4.13 7.06
C ILE A 136 1.99 -5.16 7.47
N ALA A 137 1.52 -6.28 7.99
CA ALA A 137 2.34 -7.39 8.44
C ALA A 137 2.69 -8.37 7.30
N ASP A 138 1.88 -8.37 6.24
CA ASP A 138 2.12 -9.13 5.01
C ASP A 138 1.51 -8.41 3.81
N PHE A 139 2.16 -8.52 2.65
CA PHE A 139 1.74 -7.87 1.41
C PHE A 139 1.87 -8.85 0.25
N GLN A 140 0.83 -8.92 -0.57
CA GLN A 140 0.82 -9.69 -1.81
C GLN A 140 0.22 -8.87 -2.94
N ASP A 141 0.96 -8.77 -4.04
CA ASP A 141 0.43 -8.28 -5.30
C ASP A 141 -0.29 -9.42 -6.04
N LEU A 142 -1.57 -9.20 -6.31
CA LEU A 142 -2.49 -10.11 -7.02
C LEU A 142 -2.94 -9.50 -8.35
N SER A 143 -2.28 -8.44 -8.81
CA SER A 143 -2.60 -7.77 -10.07
C SER A 143 -2.40 -8.74 -11.24
N PRO A 144 -3.25 -8.66 -12.27
CA PRO A 144 -3.06 -9.47 -13.46
C PRO A 144 -1.72 -9.12 -14.12
N PRO A 145 -1.02 -10.10 -14.74
CA PRO A 145 0.21 -9.80 -15.47
C PRO A 145 -0.06 -8.78 -16.59
N PRO A 146 0.90 -7.91 -16.93
CA PRO A 146 0.77 -7.00 -18.06
C PRO A 146 0.45 -7.80 -19.33
N GLN A 147 -0.60 -7.39 -20.06
CA GLN A 147 -0.95 -7.96 -21.37
C GLN A 147 -0.02 -7.45 -22.46
#